data_AF-A0A3D2IJW7-F1
#
_entry.id   AF-A0A3D2IJW7-F1
#
_cell.length_a   1.000
_cell.length_b   1.000
_cell.length_c   1.000
_cell.angle_alpha   90.00
_cell.angle_beta   90.00
_cell.angle_gamma   90.00
#
_symmetry.space_group_name_H-M   'P 1'
#
loop_
_entity.id
_entity.type
_entity.pdbx_description
1 polymer ?
#
loop_
_entity_poly.entity_id
_entity_poly.type
_entity_poly.pdbx_seq_one_letter_code
_entity_poly.pdbx_strand_id
1 'polypeptide(L)'
;MKNHTTIIAEVGLNHNGSVEIGKRLVDAAKISGADYVKFQMRDLKSLYRNPDNYYNESLATQYTLDLLHKYDLSFDELIELFNYAKKEGIEPLCTPWDTHSVSVLEAYGISAYKTASADLTNIELLECIAQTNKLMFCSTGMSTEGEIIKACRLLDKMNANYKLMHCNSTYPAPYKDIQLKYIERLRVISNKDVGYSGHEDGIDVPMAAVALGANIIEKHITLDRNQEGNDHKVSLLPEEFSEMVKGIRNIEDALGEGKKRRVTQGELINKDSLAKSMVAKKDIKYGEVINRDCIDIKSPGGGLQPIDLNEIIGKTAKRHIKAGDFFHKCDSNELELPQYFDIDRTWGLPVRFHDYDFYLKNSNPKLLEFHLSYKDLEMNPSEIFNQKYDKEITVHAPDLFENDHLIDLASKDENYRAESVRHMEKVISISKQIKPFFNCDKIRIVASIGGTTRTEWMSDSEKEEGYEL
;
A
#
# COMPACT_ATOMS: atom_id res chain seq x y z
N MET A 1 -1.77 -12.93 3.94
CA MET A 1 -2.50 -12.66 2.68
C MET A 1 -2.79 -11.17 2.69
N LYS A 2 -2.46 -10.43 1.62
CA LYS A 2 -2.87 -9.02 1.52
C LYS A 2 -4.39 -8.97 1.60
N ASN A 3 -4.95 -8.10 2.46
CA ASN A 3 -6.39 -7.85 2.47
C ASN A 3 -6.74 -7.18 1.14
N HIS A 4 -7.41 -7.92 0.26
CA HIS A 4 -7.90 -7.39 -1.00
C HIS A 4 -9.39 -7.11 -0.85
N THR A 5 -9.73 -5.83 -0.93
CA THR A 5 -11.10 -5.31 -0.87
C THR A 5 -11.77 -5.58 -2.20
N THR A 6 -12.92 -6.24 -2.16
CA THR A 6 -13.78 -6.47 -3.32
C THR A 6 -14.46 -5.18 -3.73
N ILE A 7 -14.38 -4.80 -5.00
CA ILE A 7 -14.98 -3.59 -5.56
C ILE A 7 -16.15 -3.96 -6.48
N ILE A 8 -17.32 -3.40 -6.19
CA ILE A 8 -18.56 -3.59 -6.95
C ILE A 8 -18.90 -2.26 -7.62
N ALA A 9 -18.91 -2.26 -8.96
CA ALA A 9 -19.41 -1.15 -9.76
C ALA A 9 -20.91 -1.33 -10.00
N GLU A 10 -21.74 -0.54 -9.32
CA GLU A 10 -23.19 -0.58 -9.49
C GLU A 10 -23.62 0.22 -10.73
N VAL A 11 -24.19 -0.47 -11.71
CA VAL A 11 -24.78 0.18 -12.87
C VAL A 11 -26.18 0.70 -12.54
N GLY A 12 -26.97 -0.06 -11.76
CA GLY A 12 -28.35 0.31 -11.45
C GLY A 12 -29.15 0.57 -12.72
N LEU A 13 -29.76 1.75 -12.83
CA LEU A 13 -30.49 2.21 -14.03
C LEU A 13 -29.66 3.09 -14.99
N ASN A 14 -28.35 3.27 -14.75
CA ASN A 14 -27.50 4.17 -15.55
C ASN A 14 -27.24 3.66 -16.99
N HIS A 15 -27.78 2.50 -17.36
CA HIS A 15 -27.83 2.03 -18.75
C HIS A 15 -28.97 2.69 -19.56
N ASN A 16 -29.91 3.38 -18.90
CA ASN A 16 -31.01 4.14 -19.52
C ASN A 16 -31.76 3.35 -20.61
N GLY A 17 -32.11 2.09 -20.33
CA GLY A 17 -32.80 1.21 -21.28
C GLY A 17 -31.99 0.77 -22.50
N SER A 18 -30.66 0.97 -22.53
CA SER A 18 -29.81 0.57 -23.65
C SER A 18 -28.77 -0.48 -23.26
N VAL A 19 -28.84 -1.65 -23.92
CA VAL A 19 -27.82 -2.71 -23.82
C VAL A 19 -26.44 -2.19 -24.26
N GLU A 20 -26.37 -1.32 -25.26
CA GLU A 20 -25.10 -0.75 -25.73
C GLU A 20 -24.45 0.12 -24.65
N ILE A 21 -25.22 0.96 -23.97
CA ILE A 21 -24.73 1.75 -22.83
C ILE A 21 -24.33 0.81 -21.68
N GLY A 22 -25.11 -0.23 -21.42
CA GLY A 22 -24.77 -1.27 -20.45
C GLY A 22 -23.41 -1.93 -20.73
N LYS A 23 -23.10 -2.29 -21.98
CA LYS A 23 -21.79 -2.84 -22.37
C LYS A 23 -20.66 -1.84 -22.14
N ARG A 24 -20.86 -0.57 -22.49
CA ARG A 24 -19.86 0.48 -22.23
C ARG A 24 -19.61 0.70 -20.73
N LEU A 25 -20.63 0.54 -19.89
CA LEU A 25 -20.48 0.59 -18.44
C LEU A 25 -19.74 -0.63 -17.89
N VAL A 26 -19.95 -1.82 -18.47
CA VAL A 26 -19.15 -3.01 -18.17
C VAL A 26 -17.67 -2.77 -18.49
N ASP A 27 -17.37 -2.23 -19.68
CA ASP A 27 -16.00 -1.90 -20.08
C ASP A 27 -15.38 -0.88 -19.10
N ALA A 28 -16.12 0.18 -18.77
CA ALA A 28 -15.68 1.20 -17.82
C ALA A 28 -15.39 0.62 -16.43
N ALA A 29 -16.27 -0.24 -15.90
CA ALA A 29 -16.06 -0.91 -14.62
C ALA A 29 -14.81 -1.79 -14.63
N LYS A 30 -14.61 -2.57 -15.70
CA LYS A 30 -13.44 -3.43 -15.87
C LYS A 30 -12.15 -2.62 -15.93
N ILE A 31 -12.10 -1.58 -16.75
CA ILE A 31 -10.94 -0.70 -16.91
C ILE A 31 -10.61 0.01 -15.59
N SER A 32 -11.64 0.40 -14.83
CA SER A 32 -11.46 1.07 -13.53
C SER A 32 -10.99 0.13 -12.42
N GLY A 33 -10.94 -1.18 -12.67
CA GLY A 33 -10.45 -2.19 -11.74
C GLY A 33 -11.49 -2.73 -10.77
N ALA A 34 -12.78 -2.72 -11.15
CA ALA A 34 -13.84 -3.38 -10.39
C ALA A 34 -13.74 -4.91 -10.48
N ASP A 35 -14.13 -5.61 -9.41
CA ASP A 35 -14.20 -7.07 -9.37
C ASP A 35 -15.56 -7.58 -9.88
N TYR A 36 -16.62 -6.83 -9.58
CA TYR A 36 -17.98 -7.10 -10.04
C TYR A 36 -18.56 -5.88 -10.75
N VAL A 37 -19.35 -6.15 -11.79
CA VAL A 37 -20.30 -5.18 -12.35
C VAL A 37 -21.71 -5.61 -11.96
N LYS A 38 -22.46 -4.72 -11.30
CA LYS A 38 -23.75 -5.05 -10.72
C LYS A 38 -24.91 -4.41 -11.46
N PHE A 39 -25.96 -5.21 -11.67
CA PHE A 39 -27.24 -4.79 -12.23
C PHE A 39 -28.39 -5.10 -11.26
N GLN A 40 -29.60 -4.71 -11.64
CA GLN A 40 -30.81 -4.96 -10.88
C GLN A 40 -31.82 -5.68 -11.79
N MET A 41 -32.50 -6.70 -11.26
CA MET A 41 -33.51 -7.48 -11.98
C MET A 41 -34.79 -7.52 -11.16
N ARG A 42 -35.90 -7.17 -11.79
CA ARG A 42 -37.20 -7.07 -11.14
C ARG A 42 -38.35 -7.41 -12.08
N ASP A 43 -39.35 -8.12 -11.59
CA ASP A 43 -40.66 -8.23 -12.23
C ASP A 43 -41.61 -7.21 -11.59
N LEU A 44 -41.84 -6.08 -12.28
CA LEU A 44 -42.67 -4.98 -11.80
C LEU A 44 -44.08 -5.42 -11.40
N LYS A 45 -44.64 -6.45 -12.05
CA LYS A 45 -45.99 -6.95 -11.74
C LYS A 45 -46.05 -7.71 -10.43
N SER A 46 -44.98 -8.43 -10.10
CA SER A 46 -44.86 -9.13 -8.82
C SER A 46 -44.52 -8.18 -7.67
N LEU A 47 -43.71 -7.16 -7.96
CA LEU A 47 -43.07 -6.31 -6.94
C LEU A 47 -43.94 -5.14 -6.48
N TYR A 48 -44.63 -4.48 -7.42
CA TYR A 48 -45.39 -3.27 -7.11
C TYR A 48 -46.88 -3.57 -7.05
N ARG A 49 -47.58 -2.90 -6.11
CA ARG A 49 -49.03 -3.05 -5.93
C ARG A 49 -49.82 -2.63 -7.18
N ASN A 50 -49.42 -1.54 -7.82
CA ASN A 50 -50.10 -0.93 -8.98
C ASN A 50 -49.09 -0.45 -10.04
N PRO A 51 -48.34 -1.36 -10.69
CA PRO A 51 -47.27 -0.99 -11.61
C PRO A 51 -47.77 -0.20 -12.83
N ASP A 52 -48.98 -0.51 -13.30
CA ASP A 52 -49.57 0.09 -14.52
C ASP A 52 -50.46 1.31 -14.21
N ASN A 53 -50.78 1.58 -12.94
CA ASN A 53 -51.62 2.71 -12.50
C ASN A 53 -50.96 3.48 -11.35
N TYR A 54 -49.68 3.79 -11.54
CA TYR A 54 -48.83 4.38 -10.51
C TYR A 54 -49.23 5.80 -10.13
N TYR A 55 -50.02 6.51 -10.94
CA TYR A 55 -50.52 7.88 -10.65
C TYR A 55 -51.31 8.02 -9.33
N ASN A 56 -51.75 6.91 -8.73
CA ASN A 56 -52.41 6.90 -7.43
C ASN A 56 -51.46 6.54 -6.26
N GLU A 57 -50.18 6.25 -6.55
CA GLU A 57 -49.15 5.95 -5.55
C GLU A 57 -48.53 7.25 -4.98
N SER A 58 -47.64 7.11 -4.00
CA SER A 58 -46.88 8.26 -3.48
C SER A 58 -46.02 8.91 -4.58
N LEU A 59 -45.71 10.20 -4.46
CA LEU A 59 -44.88 10.90 -5.45
C LEU A 59 -43.51 10.23 -5.69
N ALA A 60 -42.89 9.70 -4.63
CA ALA A 60 -41.63 8.97 -4.74
C ALA A 60 -41.79 7.65 -5.50
N THR A 61 -42.86 6.91 -5.24
CA THR A 61 -43.20 5.67 -5.95
C THR A 61 -43.53 5.94 -7.41
N GLN A 62 -44.28 7.01 -7.69
CA GLN A 62 -44.59 7.46 -9.06
C GLN A 62 -43.33 7.74 -9.85
N TYR A 63 -42.42 8.54 -9.30
CA TYR A 63 -41.15 8.87 -9.93
C TYR A 63 -40.30 7.63 -10.20
N THR A 64 -40.24 6.71 -9.24
CA THR A 64 -39.49 5.46 -9.38
C THR A 64 -40.08 4.59 -10.50
N LEU A 65 -41.39 4.38 -10.50
CA LEU A 65 -42.06 3.58 -11.53
C LEU A 65 -41.97 4.22 -12.92
N ASP A 66 -42.01 5.55 -13.03
CA ASP A 66 -41.81 6.26 -14.29
C ASP A 66 -40.41 5.99 -14.89
N LEU A 67 -39.36 6.05 -14.09
CA LEU A 67 -38.00 5.72 -14.53
C LEU A 67 -37.87 4.24 -14.91
N LEU A 68 -38.46 3.34 -14.13
CA LEU A 68 -38.42 1.90 -14.42
C LEU A 68 -39.11 1.57 -15.75
N HIS A 69 -40.30 2.12 -16.00
CA HIS A 69 -40.99 1.94 -17.29
C HIS A 69 -40.19 2.47 -18.49
N LYS A 70 -39.37 3.52 -18.30
CA LYS A 70 -38.53 4.09 -19.36
C LYS A 70 -37.25 3.31 -19.60
N TYR A 71 -36.61 2.82 -18.54
CA TYR A 71 -35.19 2.48 -18.57
C TYR A 71 -34.86 1.07 -18.10
N ASP A 72 -35.80 0.32 -17.50
CA ASP A 72 -35.55 -1.06 -17.09
C ASP A 72 -35.34 -1.96 -18.33
N LEU A 73 -34.36 -2.83 -18.26
CA LEU A 73 -34.07 -3.79 -19.32
C LEU A 73 -34.86 -5.07 -19.10
N SER A 74 -35.24 -5.74 -20.19
CA SER A 74 -35.83 -7.07 -20.10
C SER A 74 -34.84 -8.09 -19.54
N PHE A 75 -35.36 -9.24 -19.09
CA PHE A 75 -34.50 -10.29 -18.55
C PHE A 75 -33.51 -10.82 -19.59
N ASP A 76 -33.93 -10.98 -20.85
CA ASP A 76 -33.05 -11.44 -21.94
C ASP A 76 -31.92 -10.43 -22.22
N GLU A 77 -32.22 -9.13 -22.18
CA GLU A 77 -31.22 -8.06 -22.34
C GLU A 77 -30.24 -8.02 -21.17
N LEU A 78 -30.70 -8.23 -19.92
CA LEU A 78 -29.82 -8.37 -18.77
C LEU A 78 -28.92 -9.60 -18.87
N ILE A 79 -29.45 -10.75 -19.33
CA ILE A 79 -28.65 -11.94 -19.58
C ILE A 79 -27.60 -11.69 -20.68
N GLU A 80 -27.93 -10.92 -21.73
CA GLU A 80 -26.96 -10.49 -22.75
C GLU A 80 -25.80 -9.70 -22.12
N LEU A 81 -26.11 -8.76 -21.22
CA LEU A 81 -25.09 -7.99 -20.50
C LEU A 81 -24.24 -8.86 -19.59
N PHE A 82 -24.82 -9.86 -18.91
CA PHE A 82 -24.06 -10.77 -18.05
C PHE A 82 -23.10 -11.65 -18.86
N ASN A 83 -23.53 -12.11 -20.03
CA ASN A 83 -22.67 -12.85 -20.96
C ASN A 83 -21.51 -11.97 -21.47
N TYR A 84 -21.80 -10.70 -21.77
CA TYR A 84 -20.78 -9.73 -22.16
C TYR A 84 -19.77 -9.48 -21.03
N ALA A 85 -20.22 -9.25 -19.80
CA ALA A 85 -19.35 -9.09 -18.62
C ALA A 85 -18.40 -10.28 -18.44
N LYS A 86 -18.92 -11.52 -18.48
CA LYS A 86 -18.11 -12.73 -18.39
C LYS A 86 -17.07 -12.81 -19.52
N LYS A 87 -17.43 -12.43 -20.75
CA LYS A 87 -16.52 -12.40 -21.90
C LYS A 87 -15.37 -11.41 -21.71
N GLU A 88 -15.66 -10.21 -21.17
CA GLU A 88 -14.65 -9.17 -20.89
C GLU A 88 -13.86 -9.45 -19.58
N GLY A 89 -14.17 -10.54 -18.88
CA GLY A 89 -13.44 -11.01 -17.70
C GLY A 89 -13.74 -10.19 -16.44
N ILE A 90 -14.98 -9.71 -16.28
CA ILE A 90 -15.52 -9.16 -15.02
C ILE A 90 -16.76 -9.96 -14.62
N GLU A 91 -16.90 -10.26 -13.34
CA GLU A 91 -18.00 -11.12 -12.88
C GLU A 91 -19.31 -10.29 -12.78
N PRO A 92 -20.42 -10.73 -13.41
CA PRO A 92 -21.69 -10.06 -13.23
C PRO A 92 -22.27 -10.36 -11.84
N LEU A 93 -22.78 -9.33 -11.18
CA LEU A 93 -23.55 -9.40 -9.95
C LEU A 93 -24.96 -8.85 -10.21
N CYS A 94 -25.96 -9.34 -9.49
CA CYS A 94 -27.32 -8.84 -9.65
C CYS A 94 -28.04 -8.71 -8.31
N THR A 95 -28.87 -7.68 -8.21
CA THR A 95 -29.87 -7.52 -7.15
C THR A 95 -31.22 -8.00 -7.66
N PRO A 96 -31.69 -9.21 -7.30
CA PRO A 96 -33.07 -9.59 -7.53
C PRO A 96 -33.98 -8.87 -6.53
N TRP A 97 -35.08 -8.32 -7.01
CA TRP A 97 -36.08 -7.65 -6.17
C TRP A 97 -37.27 -8.57 -5.81
N ASP A 98 -37.35 -9.76 -6.41
CA ASP A 98 -38.45 -10.71 -6.25
C ASP A 98 -37.97 -12.15 -6.51
N THR A 99 -38.79 -13.14 -6.14
CA THR A 99 -38.45 -14.57 -6.25
C THR A 99 -38.45 -15.08 -7.70
N HIS A 100 -39.16 -14.42 -8.61
CA HIS A 100 -39.12 -14.75 -10.04
C HIS A 100 -37.74 -14.39 -10.62
N SER A 101 -37.24 -13.20 -10.30
CA SER A 101 -35.89 -12.75 -10.64
C SER A 101 -34.80 -13.68 -10.07
N VAL A 102 -34.96 -14.17 -8.82
CA VAL A 102 -34.05 -15.21 -8.27
C VAL A 102 -34.04 -16.47 -9.13
N SER A 103 -35.22 -16.94 -9.55
CA SER A 103 -35.35 -18.16 -10.36
C SER A 103 -34.65 -18.02 -11.73
N VAL A 104 -34.76 -16.84 -12.36
CA VAL A 104 -34.08 -16.54 -13.64
C VAL A 104 -32.56 -16.49 -13.45
N LEU A 105 -32.08 -15.84 -12.38
CA LEU A 105 -30.65 -15.74 -12.06
C LEU A 105 -30.02 -17.09 -11.69
N GLU A 106 -30.76 -17.97 -11.01
CA GLU A 106 -30.36 -19.35 -10.76
C GLU A 106 -30.24 -20.15 -12.06
N ALA A 107 -31.24 -20.04 -12.95
CA ALA A 107 -31.21 -20.71 -14.25
C ALA A 107 -30.03 -20.24 -15.13
N TYR A 108 -29.68 -18.95 -15.06
CA TYR A 108 -28.50 -18.39 -15.70
C TYR A 108 -27.18 -18.90 -15.08
N GLY A 109 -27.16 -19.17 -13.77
CA GLY A 109 -25.96 -19.57 -13.04
C GLY A 109 -25.12 -18.40 -12.57
N ILE A 110 -25.75 -17.37 -11.97
CA ILE A 110 -25.00 -16.29 -11.29
C ILE A 110 -24.19 -16.85 -10.10
N SER A 111 -23.05 -16.25 -9.78
CA SER A 111 -22.12 -16.73 -8.75
C SER A 111 -22.43 -16.22 -7.33
N ALA A 112 -23.02 -15.03 -7.23
CA ALA A 112 -23.38 -14.38 -5.97
C ALA A 112 -24.58 -13.44 -6.17
N TYR A 113 -25.16 -12.99 -5.07
CA TYR A 113 -26.29 -12.07 -5.03
C TYR A 113 -25.95 -10.81 -4.26
N LYS A 114 -26.52 -9.69 -4.72
CA LYS A 114 -26.72 -8.51 -3.86
C LYS A 114 -28.15 -8.55 -3.34
N THR A 115 -28.37 -8.17 -2.09
CA THR A 115 -29.73 -7.85 -1.60
C THR A 115 -29.84 -6.36 -1.31
N ALA A 116 -30.92 -5.75 -1.78
CA ALA A 116 -31.19 -4.33 -1.58
C ALA A 116 -31.47 -4.04 -0.10
N SER A 117 -31.19 -2.81 0.33
CA SER A 117 -31.55 -2.34 1.68
C SER A 117 -33.06 -2.48 1.97
N ALA A 118 -33.90 -2.32 0.94
CA ALA A 118 -35.35 -2.44 1.05
C ALA A 118 -35.82 -3.85 1.41
N ASP A 119 -35.03 -4.86 1.06
CA ASP A 119 -35.40 -6.27 1.18
C ASP A 119 -34.75 -6.97 2.38
N LEU A 120 -34.02 -6.25 3.25
CA LEU A 120 -33.46 -6.87 4.45
C LEU A 120 -34.55 -7.40 5.40
N THR A 121 -35.73 -6.78 5.39
CA THR A 121 -36.89 -7.22 6.16
C THR A 121 -37.79 -8.20 5.40
N ASN A 122 -37.51 -8.43 4.11
CA ASN A 122 -38.24 -9.35 3.25
C ASN A 122 -37.75 -10.79 3.47
N ILE A 123 -38.26 -11.42 4.53
CA ILE A 123 -37.87 -12.77 4.96
C ILE A 123 -38.05 -13.80 3.84
N GLU A 124 -39.14 -13.73 3.08
CA GLU A 124 -39.42 -14.69 2.00
C GLU A 124 -38.35 -14.63 0.90
N LEU A 125 -37.95 -13.43 0.49
CA LEU A 125 -36.88 -13.26 -0.50
C LEU A 125 -35.52 -13.68 0.06
N LEU A 126 -35.21 -13.32 1.32
CA LEU A 126 -33.96 -13.73 1.97
C LEU A 126 -33.85 -15.26 2.07
N GLU A 127 -34.94 -15.95 2.45
CA GLU A 127 -34.98 -17.42 2.48
C GLU A 127 -34.80 -18.02 1.09
N CYS A 128 -35.48 -17.47 0.08
CA CYS A 128 -35.36 -17.91 -1.31
C CYS A 128 -33.91 -17.82 -1.82
N ILE A 129 -33.24 -16.69 -1.59
CA ILE A 129 -31.84 -16.52 -2.00
C ILE A 129 -30.92 -17.42 -1.17
N ALA A 130 -31.12 -17.50 0.15
CA ALA A 130 -30.29 -18.32 1.04
C ALA A 130 -30.30 -19.81 0.66
N GLN A 131 -31.43 -20.34 0.16
CA GLN A 131 -31.55 -21.72 -0.31
C GLN A 131 -30.64 -22.06 -1.50
N THR A 132 -30.20 -21.06 -2.27
CA THR A 132 -29.25 -21.25 -3.38
C THR A 132 -27.84 -21.59 -2.89
N ASN A 133 -27.54 -21.37 -1.60
CA ASN A 133 -26.22 -21.50 -0.97
C ASN A 133 -25.11 -20.62 -1.57
N LYS A 134 -25.47 -19.63 -2.38
CA LYS A 134 -24.52 -18.66 -2.96
C LYS A 134 -24.25 -17.51 -1.99
N LEU A 135 -23.15 -16.80 -2.21
CA LEU A 135 -22.77 -15.64 -1.40
C LEU A 135 -23.81 -14.51 -1.57
N MET A 136 -24.21 -13.89 -0.47
CA MET A 136 -25.13 -12.74 -0.43
C MET A 136 -24.45 -11.50 0.16
N PHE A 137 -24.40 -10.41 -0.59
CA PHE A 137 -24.00 -9.10 -0.08
C PHE A 137 -25.24 -8.32 0.35
N CYS A 138 -25.52 -8.26 1.64
CA CYS A 138 -26.78 -7.73 2.18
C CYS A 138 -26.66 -6.30 2.66
N SER A 139 -27.29 -5.33 1.98
CA SER A 139 -27.28 -3.94 2.45
C SER A 139 -28.21 -3.74 3.63
N THR A 140 -27.79 -2.89 4.57
CA THR A 140 -28.51 -2.64 5.83
C THR A 140 -29.12 -1.26 5.94
N GLY A 141 -29.19 -0.50 4.85
CA GLY A 141 -29.84 0.81 4.85
C GLY A 141 -31.32 0.69 5.20
N MET A 142 -31.91 1.78 5.71
CA MET A 142 -33.33 1.85 6.14
C MET A 142 -33.73 0.90 7.29
N SER A 143 -32.83 0.03 7.75
CA SER A 143 -33.12 -0.97 8.78
C SER A 143 -32.62 -0.54 10.15
N THR A 144 -33.42 -0.80 11.17
CA THR A 144 -33.00 -0.68 12.57
C THR A 144 -32.04 -1.81 12.94
N GLU A 145 -31.24 -1.62 13.98
CA GLU A 145 -30.35 -2.69 14.51
C GLU A 145 -31.14 -3.96 14.88
N GLY A 146 -32.37 -3.81 15.41
CA GLY A 146 -33.23 -4.93 15.75
C GLY A 146 -33.66 -5.76 14.54
N GLU A 147 -33.90 -5.11 13.39
CA GLU A 147 -34.22 -5.79 12.13
C GLU A 147 -32.98 -6.47 11.55
N ILE A 148 -31.83 -5.80 11.58
CA ILE A 148 -30.54 -6.38 11.15
C ILE A 148 -30.23 -7.65 11.94
N ILE A 149 -30.40 -7.63 13.27
CA ILE A 149 -30.20 -8.81 14.13
C ILE A 149 -31.17 -9.94 13.76
N LYS A 150 -32.44 -9.63 13.45
CA LYS A 150 -33.41 -10.66 13.03
C LYS A 150 -33.02 -11.27 11.69
N ALA A 151 -32.62 -10.47 10.71
CA ALA A 151 -32.15 -10.94 9.41
C ALA A 151 -30.89 -11.83 9.56
N CYS A 152 -29.92 -11.42 10.38
CA CYS A 152 -28.74 -12.25 10.68
C CYS A 152 -29.13 -13.59 11.29
N ARG A 153 -30.01 -13.61 12.31
CA ARG A 153 -30.47 -14.85 12.95
C ARG A 153 -31.15 -15.80 11.96
N LEU A 154 -31.94 -15.27 11.03
CA LEU A 154 -32.57 -16.05 9.97
C LEU A 154 -31.50 -16.68 9.07
N LEU A 155 -30.60 -15.87 8.52
CA LEU A 155 -29.55 -16.31 7.60
C LEU A 155 -28.59 -17.30 8.27
N ASP A 156 -28.18 -17.06 9.52
CA ASP A 156 -27.35 -17.98 10.30
C ASP A 156 -28.08 -19.31 10.58
N LYS A 157 -29.38 -19.28 10.90
CA LYS A 157 -30.18 -20.51 11.09
C LYS A 157 -30.23 -21.37 9.81
N MET A 158 -30.18 -20.74 8.65
CA MET A 158 -30.13 -21.41 7.34
C MET A 158 -28.72 -21.80 6.91
N ASN A 159 -27.69 -21.43 7.68
CA ASN A 159 -26.27 -21.53 7.30
C ASN A 159 -25.96 -20.79 5.98
N ALA A 160 -26.65 -19.68 5.72
CA ALA A 160 -26.44 -18.89 4.51
C ALA A 160 -25.04 -18.24 4.51
N ASN A 161 -24.43 -18.16 3.33
CA ASN A 161 -23.17 -17.44 3.13
C ASN A 161 -23.48 -15.97 2.84
N TYR A 162 -23.34 -15.09 3.82
CA TYR A 162 -23.67 -13.68 3.65
C TYR A 162 -22.63 -12.75 4.29
N LYS A 163 -22.57 -11.52 3.77
CA LYS A 163 -21.82 -10.39 4.33
C LYS A 163 -22.72 -9.16 4.39
N LEU A 164 -22.65 -8.41 5.47
CA LEU A 164 -23.44 -7.18 5.61
C LEU A 164 -22.72 -6.00 4.95
N MET A 165 -23.48 -5.13 4.31
CA MET A 165 -23.00 -3.88 3.70
C MET A 165 -23.61 -2.71 4.45
N HIS A 166 -22.77 -1.93 5.14
CA HIS A 166 -23.19 -0.65 5.73
C HIS A 166 -23.64 0.29 4.62
N CYS A 167 -24.79 0.95 4.80
CA CYS A 167 -25.41 1.75 3.76
C CYS A 167 -26.31 2.83 4.36
N ASN A 168 -26.23 4.05 3.83
CA ASN A 168 -27.26 5.08 4.00
C ASN A 168 -28.00 5.23 2.67
N SER A 169 -29.31 4.94 2.67
CA SER A 169 -30.15 4.92 1.45
C SER A 169 -30.75 6.29 1.12
N THR A 170 -29.95 7.35 1.23
CA THR A 170 -30.26 8.71 0.77
C THR A 170 -29.41 9.03 -0.46
N TYR A 171 -29.96 9.72 -1.46
CA TYR A 171 -29.31 9.93 -2.76
C TYR A 171 -29.30 11.43 -3.13
N PRO A 172 -28.20 12.19 -2.93
CA PRO A 172 -26.95 11.77 -2.27
C PRO A 172 -27.07 11.70 -0.73
N ALA A 173 -26.28 10.81 -0.12
CA ALA A 173 -26.19 10.71 1.33
C ALA A 173 -25.30 11.84 1.89
N PRO A 174 -25.82 12.71 2.79
CA PRO A 174 -24.99 13.74 3.39
C PRO A 174 -23.97 13.13 4.35
N TYR A 175 -22.71 13.57 4.30
CA TYR A 175 -21.60 12.98 5.05
C TYR A 175 -21.87 12.79 6.55
N LYS A 176 -22.56 13.75 7.18
CA LYS A 176 -22.92 13.72 8.61
C LYS A 176 -23.81 12.52 9.00
N ASP A 177 -24.57 11.98 8.05
CA ASP A 177 -25.56 10.93 8.31
C ASP A 177 -25.03 9.53 7.92
N ILE A 178 -23.81 9.43 7.38
CA ILE A 178 -23.21 8.16 6.93
C ILE A 178 -22.87 7.25 8.10
N GLN A 179 -22.36 7.79 9.21
CA GLN A 179 -22.03 7.01 10.42
C GLN A 179 -21.08 5.81 10.18
N LEU A 180 -19.91 6.03 9.54
CA LEU A 180 -18.94 4.97 9.21
C LEU A 180 -18.52 4.05 10.39
N LYS A 181 -18.56 4.54 11.64
CA LYS A 181 -18.27 3.70 12.83
C LYS A 181 -19.26 2.54 12.98
N TYR A 182 -20.42 2.60 12.36
CA TYR A 182 -21.39 1.50 12.36
C TYR A 182 -20.89 0.25 11.64
N ILE A 183 -19.87 0.35 10.77
CA ILE A 183 -19.19 -0.80 10.16
C ILE A 183 -18.63 -1.73 11.24
N GLU A 184 -17.99 -1.19 12.28
CA GLU A 184 -17.49 -1.98 13.41
C GLU A 184 -18.66 -2.66 14.16
N ARG A 185 -19.77 -1.93 14.34
CA ARG A 185 -20.98 -2.47 14.98
C ARG A 185 -21.59 -3.62 14.18
N LEU A 186 -21.70 -3.50 12.85
CA LEU A 186 -22.17 -4.57 11.97
C LEU A 186 -21.27 -5.81 12.03
N ARG A 187 -19.95 -5.62 12.13
CA ARG A 187 -19.00 -6.73 12.31
C ARG A 187 -19.27 -7.47 13.62
N VAL A 188 -19.54 -6.74 14.71
CA VAL A 188 -19.92 -7.35 16.00
C VAL A 188 -21.26 -8.09 15.92
N ILE A 189 -22.26 -7.52 15.24
CA ILE A 189 -23.60 -8.13 15.11
C ILE A 189 -23.55 -9.42 14.30
N SER A 190 -22.86 -9.40 13.16
CA SER A 190 -22.80 -10.53 12.23
C SER A 190 -21.71 -11.55 12.59
N ASN A 191 -20.68 -11.13 13.34
CA ASN A 191 -19.43 -11.89 13.54
C ASN A 191 -18.82 -12.36 12.20
N LYS A 192 -18.96 -11.54 11.16
CA LYS A 192 -18.48 -11.79 9.79
C LYS A 192 -17.82 -10.53 9.24
N ASP A 193 -17.14 -10.69 8.11
CA ASP A 193 -16.68 -9.56 7.32
C ASP A 193 -17.86 -8.69 6.86
N VAL A 194 -17.58 -7.40 6.74
CA VAL A 194 -18.57 -6.38 6.39
C VAL A 194 -18.02 -5.48 5.28
N GLY A 195 -18.91 -4.94 4.47
CA GLY A 195 -18.59 -3.97 3.44
C GLY A 195 -19.32 -2.64 3.62
N TYR A 196 -19.19 -1.80 2.61
CA TYR A 196 -19.80 -0.48 2.52
C TYR A 196 -20.44 -0.29 1.14
N SER A 197 -21.67 0.21 1.11
CA SER A 197 -22.42 0.55 -0.11
C SER A 197 -22.75 2.04 -0.03
N GLY A 198 -22.04 2.84 -0.83
CA GLY A 198 -22.06 4.30 -0.75
C GLY A 198 -23.00 4.97 -1.75
N HIS A 199 -23.72 5.98 -1.28
CA HIS A 199 -24.57 6.88 -2.08
C HIS A 199 -24.26 8.35 -1.83
N GLU A 200 -23.18 8.64 -1.10
CA GLU A 200 -22.59 9.95 -0.96
C GLU A 200 -21.82 10.38 -2.22
N ASP A 201 -21.54 11.66 -2.34
CA ASP A 201 -20.67 12.16 -3.41
C ASP A 201 -19.20 11.83 -3.12
N GLY A 202 -18.41 11.69 -4.19
CA GLY A 202 -16.96 11.50 -4.10
C GLY A 202 -16.49 10.14 -3.59
N ILE A 203 -15.19 10.07 -3.34
CA ILE A 203 -14.43 8.82 -3.12
C ILE A 203 -13.86 8.68 -1.70
N ASP A 204 -13.93 9.74 -0.89
CA ASP A 204 -13.31 9.80 0.44
C ASP A 204 -13.88 8.76 1.40
N VAL A 205 -15.20 8.60 1.38
CA VAL A 205 -15.93 7.76 2.32
C VAL A 205 -15.69 6.26 2.06
N PRO A 206 -15.72 5.75 0.82
CA PRO A 206 -15.29 4.38 0.52
C PRO A 206 -13.86 4.09 0.97
N MET A 207 -12.93 4.99 0.72
CA MET A 207 -11.53 4.86 1.17
C MET A 207 -11.43 4.80 2.70
N ALA A 208 -12.15 5.68 3.40
CA ALA A 208 -12.22 5.67 4.86
C ALA A 208 -12.89 4.40 5.41
N ALA A 209 -13.90 3.86 4.72
CA ALA A 209 -14.56 2.62 5.10
C ALA A 209 -13.57 1.43 5.07
N VAL A 210 -12.71 1.34 4.04
CA VAL A 210 -11.63 0.34 3.97
C VAL A 210 -10.66 0.50 5.13
N ALA A 211 -10.27 1.73 5.47
CA ALA A 211 -9.40 1.99 6.62
C ALA A 211 -10.02 1.55 7.97
N LEU A 212 -11.36 1.52 8.06
CA LEU A 212 -12.11 0.99 9.21
C LEU A 212 -12.38 -0.53 9.11
N GLY A 213 -11.84 -1.18 8.08
CA GLY A 213 -11.87 -2.62 7.84
C GLY A 213 -13.12 -3.11 7.10
N ALA A 214 -13.80 -2.27 6.33
CA ALA A 214 -14.68 -2.77 5.28
C ALA A 214 -13.84 -3.51 4.23
N ASN A 215 -14.27 -4.69 3.79
CA ASN A 215 -13.57 -5.47 2.77
C ASN A 215 -14.36 -5.67 1.47
N ILE A 216 -15.52 -5.04 1.36
CA ILE A 216 -16.25 -4.86 0.11
C ILE A 216 -16.67 -3.40 0.01
N ILE A 217 -16.50 -2.80 -1.16
CA ILE A 217 -16.97 -1.46 -1.49
C ILE A 217 -17.91 -1.56 -2.69
N GLU A 218 -19.08 -0.95 -2.57
CA GLU A 218 -20.02 -0.74 -3.67
C GLU A 218 -20.23 0.77 -3.89
N LYS A 219 -20.09 1.19 -5.15
CA LYS A 219 -20.37 2.55 -5.62
C LYS A 219 -21.03 2.49 -6.99
N HIS A 220 -21.95 3.42 -7.24
CA HIS A 220 -22.53 3.56 -8.57
C HIS A 220 -21.51 4.11 -9.57
N ILE A 221 -21.60 3.66 -10.83
CA ILE A 221 -20.80 4.14 -11.95
C ILE A 221 -21.70 4.65 -13.07
N THR A 222 -21.31 5.77 -13.68
CA THR A 222 -22.03 6.36 -14.82
C THR A 222 -21.03 6.82 -15.89
N LEU A 223 -21.48 6.94 -17.14
CA LEU A 223 -20.73 7.60 -18.21
C LEU A 223 -21.00 9.11 -18.28
N ASP A 224 -22.10 9.57 -17.69
CA ASP A 224 -22.51 10.97 -17.65
C ASP A 224 -23.42 11.23 -16.43
N ARG A 225 -23.07 12.22 -15.59
CA ARG A 225 -23.86 12.58 -14.41
C ARG A 225 -25.10 13.43 -14.74
N ASN A 226 -25.19 13.95 -15.96
CA ASN A 226 -26.27 14.85 -16.40
C ASN A 226 -27.49 14.11 -16.99
N GLN A 227 -27.41 12.79 -17.14
CA GLN A 227 -28.51 11.99 -17.66
C GLN A 227 -29.68 11.89 -16.67
N GLU A 228 -30.88 11.59 -17.18
CA GLU A 228 -32.08 11.47 -16.37
C GLU A 228 -32.02 10.23 -15.48
N GLY A 229 -32.13 10.43 -14.17
CA GLY A 229 -32.11 9.38 -13.16
C GLY A 229 -31.50 9.90 -11.86
N ASN A 230 -32.00 9.43 -10.73
CA ASN A 230 -31.44 9.77 -9.42
C ASN A 230 -30.03 9.19 -9.23
N ASP A 231 -29.78 8.00 -9.79
CA ASP A 231 -28.52 7.27 -9.63
C ASP A 231 -27.34 7.98 -10.30
N HIS A 232 -27.53 8.60 -11.47
CA HIS A 232 -26.45 9.32 -12.18
C HIS A 232 -25.79 10.41 -11.33
N LYS A 233 -26.55 11.08 -10.46
CA LYS A 233 -26.03 12.18 -9.63
C LYS A 233 -25.00 11.71 -8.60
N VAL A 234 -25.27 10.55 -7.99
CA VAL A 234 -24.44 9.95 -6.93
C VAL A 234 -23.35 9.02 -7.49
N SER A 235 -23.41 8.72 -8.79
CA SER A 235 -22.48 7.83 -9.48
C SER A 235 -21.15 8.50 -9.75
N LEU A 236 -20.08 7.71 -9.69
CA LEU A 236 -18.74 8.13 -10.12
C LEU A 236 -18.61 8.00 -11.65
N LEU A 237 -17.87 8.92 -12.27
CA LEU A 237 -17.35 8.74 -13.61
C LEU A 237 -16.23 7.68 -13.62
N PRO A 238 -15.89 7.07 -14.76
CA PRO A 238 -14.88 6.00 -14.81
C PRO A 238 -13.52 6.43 -14.23
N GLU A 239 -13.09 7.65 -14.49
CA GLU A 239 -11.82 8.19 -13.98
C GLU A 239 -11.85 8.31 -12.44
N GLU A 240 -12.95 8.85 -11.89
CA GLU A 240 -13.15 8.97 -10.44
C GLU A 240 -13.25 7.59 -9.77
N PHE A 241 -13.89 6.62 -10.44
CA PHE A 241 -13.96 5.24 -9.96
C PHE A 241 -12.56 4.60 -9.95
N SER A 242 -11.75 4.80 -10.99
CA SER A 242 -10.36 4.33 -11.05
C SER A 242 -9.50 4.98 -9.96
N GLU A 243 -9.68 6.28 -9.70
CA GLU A 243 -9.02 6.98 -8.59
C GLU A 243 -9.39 6.38 -7.22
N MET A 244 -10.67 6.05 -7.01
CA MET A 244 -11.13 5.36 -5.81
C MET A 244 -10.45 3.99 -5.65
N VAL A 245 -10.43 3.17 -6.71
CA VAL A 245 -9.80 1.84 -6.67
C VAL A 245 -8.30 1.97 -6.35
N LYS A 246 -7.59 2.88 -7.01
CA LYS A 246 -6.17 3.17 -6.74
C LYS A 246 -5.96 3.61 -5.29
N GLY A 247 -6.79 4.50 -4.78
CA GLY A 247 -6.76 4.96 -3.39
C GLY A 247 -6.95 3.81 -2.39
N ILE A 248 -7.90 2.92 -2.67
CA ILE A 248 -8.15 1.72 -1.86
C ILE A 248 -6.90 0.80 -1.86
N ARG A 249 -6.28 0.54 -3.02
CA ARG A 249 -5.05 -0.30 -3.07
C ARG A 249 -3.89 0.31 -2.29
N ASN A 250 -3.71 1.63 -2.35
CA ASN A 250 -2.71 2.32 -1.54
C ASN A 250 -2.99 2.17 -0.03
N ILE A 251 -4.26 2.24 0.39
CA ILE A 251 -4.66 2.06 1.79
C ILE A 251 -4.39 0.62 2.24
N GLU A 252 -4.72 -0.38 1.42
CA GLU A 252 -4.43 -1.79 1.71
C GLU A 252 -2.94 -2.04 1.97
N ASP A 253 -2.07 -1.44 1.16
CA ASP A 253 -0.63 -1.51 1.33
C ASP A 253 -0.14 -0.75 2.58
N ALA A 254 -0.82 0.33 2.97
CA ALA A 254 -0.46 1.16 4.11
C ALA A 254 -1.00 0.66 5.48
N LEU A 255 -2.08 -0.13 5.50
CA LEU A 255 -2.74 -0.56 6.74
C LEU A 255 -1.83 -1.40 7.65
N GLY A 256 -0.94 -2.20 7.07
CA GLY A 256 -0.07 -3.11 7.80
C GLY A 256 -0.84 -4.21 8.55
N GLU A 257 -0.18 -4.85 9.51
CA GLU A 257 -0.69 -6.05 10.19
C GLU A 257 -1.00 -5.82 11.68
N GLY A 258 -0.90 -4.58 12.18
CA GLY A 258 -1.08 -4.27 13.60
C GLY A 258 -0.07 -4.94 14.55
N LYS A 259 1.07 -5.42 14.03
CA LYS A 259 2.14 -6.08 14.81
C LYS A 259 3.03 -5.08 15.54
N LYS A 260 3.92 -5.59 16.41
CA LYS A 260 4.94 -4.79 17.10
C LYS A 260 5.72 -3.93 16.10
N ARG A 261 5.90 -2.64 16.40
CA ARG A 261 6.66 -1.70 15.56
C ARG A 261 8.06 -2.23 15.28
N ARG A 262 8.45 -2.19 14.01
CA ARG A 262 9.82 -2.41 13.53
C ARG A 262 10.25 -1.14 12.81
N VAL A 263 11.46 -0.67 13.10
CA VAL A 263 12.04 0.47 12.38
C VAL A 263 12.51 -0.04 11.02
N THR A 264 12.09 0.63 9.95
CA THR A 264 12.48 0.25 8.60
C THR A 264 13.96 0.55 8.33
N GLN A 265 14.55 -0.08 7.31
CA GLN A 265 15.97 0.17 6.96
C GLN A 265 16.23 1.65 6.65
N GLY A 266 15.32 2.31 5.92
CA GLY A 266 15.41 3.74 5.63
C GLY A 266 15.34 4.60 6.89
N GLU A 267 14.44 4.26 7.83
CA GLU A 267 14.41 4.93 9.14
C GLU A 267 15.69 4.71 9.95
N LEU A 268 16.32 3.53 9.89
CA LEU A 268 17.58 3.25 10.60
C LEU A 268 18.74 4.09 10.07
N ILE A 269 18.83 4.26 8.75
CA ILE A 269 19.84 5.14 8.12
C ILE A 269 19.63 6.59 8.57
N ASN A 270 18.38 7.07 8.55
CA ASN A 270 18.06 8.41 9.06
C ASN A 270 18.30 8.54 10.56
N LYS A 271 18.09 7.46 11.33
CA LYS A 271 18.37 7.43 12.75
C LYS A 271 19.86 7.61 13.02
N ASP A 272 20.73 6.97 12.23
CA ASP A 272 22.18 7.10 12.37
C ASP A 272 22.63 8.56 12.23
N SER A 273 22.10 9.32 11.25
CA SER A 273 22.48 10.71 11.04
C SER A 273 21.77 11.71 11.96
N LEU A 274 20.47 11.53 12.21
CA LEU A 274 19.62 12.53 12.90
C LEU A 274 19.48 12.30 14.40
N ALA A 275 19.62 11.06 14.87
CA ALA A 275 19.46 10.77 16.29
C ALA A 275 20.56 11.42 17.12
N LYS A 276 20.34 11.43 18.42
CA LYS A 276 21.31 11.93 19.40
C LYS A 276 21.99 10.76 20.08
N SER A 277 23.25 10.98 20.41
CA SER A 277 24.08 10.10 21.20
C SER A 277 24.60 10.84 22.42
N MET A 278 24.92 10.08 23.46
CA MET A 278 25.73 10.58 24.55
C MET A 278 27.16 10.77 24.07
N VAL A 279 27.71 11.96 24.34
CA VAL A 279 29.06 12.37 23.94
C VAL A 279 29.82 12.87 25.15
N ALA A 280 31.09 12.53 25.26
CA ALA A 280 31.93 12.99 26.36
C ALA A 280 32.11 14.51 26.28
N LYS A 281 31.72 15.22 27.34
CA LYS A 281 31.85 16.68 27.46
C LYS A 281 33.30 17.11 27.70
N LYS A 282 34.09 16.23 28.31
CA LYS A 282 35.50 16.41 28.68
C LYS A 282 36.22 15.07 28.57
N ASP A 283 37.54 15.09 28.60
CA ASP A 283 38.35 13.86 28.69
C ASP A 283 38.03 13.11 30.00
N ILE A 284 37.89 11.78 29.90
CA ILE A 284 37.62 10.86 31.01
C ILE A 284 38.70 9.79 31.00
N LYS A 285 39.43 9.64 32.11
CA LYS A 285 40.54 8.69 32.19
C LYS A 285 40.04 7.27 32.47
N TYR A 286 40.86 6.28 32.09
CA TYR A 286 40.66 4.90 32.53
C TYR A 286 40.55 4.85 34.06
N GLY A 287 39.54 4.17 34.58
CA GLY A 287 39.30 4.07 36.02
C GLY A 287 38.52 5.23 36.64
N GLU A 288 38.18 6.28 35.88
CA GLU A 288 37.37 7.40 36.38
C GLU A 288 35.87 7.05 36.37
N VAL A 289 35.11 7.59 37.33
CA VAL A 289 33.66 7.39 37.39
C VAL A 289 32.95 8.34 36.42
N ILE A 290 32.06 7.80 35.59
CA ILE A 290 31.30 8.56 34.61
C ILE A 290 30.10 9.21 35.31
N ASN A 291 30.15 10.52 35.51
CA ASN A 291 29.08 11.31 36.11
C ASN A 291 28.26 12.05 35.04
N ARG A 292 27.06 12.52 35.40
CA ARG A 292 26.17 13.26 34.49
C ARG A 292 26.85 14.48 33.86
N ASP A 293 27.72 15.16 34.61
CA ASP A 293 28.44 16.36 34.16
C ASP A 293 29.51 16.07 33.10
N CYS A 294 29.89 14.80 32.93
CA CYS A 294 30.83 14.35 31.91
C CYS A 294 30.15 14.09 30.56
N ILE A 295 28.82 14.20 30.47
CA ILE A 295 28.02 13.79 29.30
C ILE A 295 27.28 14.99 28.70
N ASP A 296 27.52 15.23 27.41
CA ASP A 296 26.67 16.04 26.53
C ASP A 296 25.79 15.12 25.66
N ILE A 297 24.73 15.68 25.07
CA ILE A 297 23.86 14.98 24.12
C ILE A 297 23.98 15.68 22.77
N LYS A 298 24.53 15.00 21.76
CA LYS A 298 24.82 15.59 20.43
C LYS A 298 24.49 14.59 19.32
N SER A 299 24.29 15.08 18.09
CA SER A 299 24.25 14.25 16.87
C SER A 299 25.67 13.96 16.37
N PRO A 300 25.87 12.92 15.52
CA PRO A 300 24.90 11.91 15.05
C PRO A 300 24.57 10.80 16.08
N GLY A 301 23.74 9.85 15.66
CA GLY A 301 23.28 8.66 16.39
C GLY A 301 24.27 7.49 16.42
N GLY A 302 25.58 7.74 16.53
CA GLY A 302 26.63 6.71 16.50
C GLY A 302 26.98 6.04 17.85
N GLY A 303 26.42 6.55 18.96
CA GLY A 303 26.70 6.06 20.32
C GLY A 303 25.45 5.55 21.05
N LEU A 304 25.61 5.33 22.35
CA LEU A 304 24.49 5.08 23.25
C LEU A 304 23.49 6.23 23.18
N GLN A 305 22.21 5.89 23.05
CA GLN A 305 21.16 6.89 22.98
C GLN A 305 20.93 7.50 24.38
N PRO A 306 20.46 8.76 24.46
CA PRO A 306 20.16 9.41 25.74
C PRO A 306 19.16 8.67 26.62
N ILE A 307 18.31 7.81 26.05
CA ILE A 307 17.39 6.96 26.83
C ILE A 307 18.14 5.95 27.70
N ASP A 308 19.35 5.56 27.31
CA ASP A 308 20.21 4.59 28.00
C ASP A 308 21.17 5.28 28.99
N LEU A 309 20.95 6.56 29.34
CA LEU A 309 21.83 7.35 30.20
C LEU A 309 22.14 6.67 31.56
N ASN A 310 21.14 6.00 32.13
CA ASN A 310 21.31 5.30 33.41
C ASN A 310 22.16 4.03 33.30
N GLU A 311 22.43 3.51 32.08
CA GLU A 311 23.33 2.36 31.90
C GLU A 311 24.79 2.73 32.16
N ILE A 312 25.15 4.02 32.00
CA ILE A 312 26.55 4.47 32.05
C ILE A 312 26.87 5.37 33.24
N ILE A 313 25.90 6.13 33.76
CA ILE A 313 26.12 6.98 34.94
C ILE A 313 26.51 6.11 36.15
N GLY A 314 27.56 6.53 36.87
CA GLY A 314 28.09 5.84 38.04
C GLY A 314 28.98 4.64 37.69
N LYS A 315 29.13 4.28 36.42
CA LYS A 315 30.07 3.24 35.97
C LYS A 315 31.50 3.80 35.90
N THR A 316 32.47 2.91 36.05
CA THR A 316 33.89 3.24 35.89
C THR A 316 34.31 3.07 34.44
N ALA A 317 34.92 4.10 33.85
CA ALA A 317 35.39 4.08 32.47
C ALA A 317 36.46 2.99 32.25
N LYS A 318 36.23 2.11 31.27
CA LYS A 318 37.11 0.98 30.93
C LYS A 318 38.10 1.28 29.81
N ARG A 319 38.06 2.49 29.27
CA ARG A 319 39.09 3.07 28.39
C ARG A 319 39.21 4.57 28.66
N HIS A 320 40.24 5.17 28.09
CA HIS A 320 40.29 6.63 27.96
C HIS A 320 39.25 7.09 26.92
N ILE A 321 38.39 8.03 27.28
CA ILE A 321 37.33 8.60 26.42
C ILE A 321 37.64 10.08 26.25
N LYS A 322 37.91 10.53 25.02
CA LYS A 322 38.26 11.93 24.75
C LYS A 322 37.00 12.79 24.70
N ALA A 323 37.14 14.08 24.99
CA ALA A 323 36.09 15.05 24.77
C ALA A 323 35.63 15.00 23.29
N GLY A 324 34.32 14.85 23.07
CA GLY A 324 33.73 14.68 21.75
C GLY A 324 33.52 13.22 21.33
N ASP A 325 34.11 12.24 22.00
CA ASP A 325 33.88 10.82 21.70
C ASP A 325 32.47 10.38 22.09
N PHE A 326 31.91 9.44 21.34
CA PHE A 326 30.69 8.74 21.73
C PHE A 326 30.93 7.81 22.91
N PHE A 327 29.89 7.68 23.74
CA PHE A 327 29.79 6.58 24.69
C PHE A 327 29.20 5.35 24.01
N HIS A 328 29.78 4.18 24.25
CA HIS A 328 29.31 2.88 23.79
C HIS A 328 29.06 1.95 24.98
N LYS A 329 28.31 0.86 24.78
CA LYS A 329 28.06 -0.15 25.84
C LYS A 329 29.35 -0.77 26.39
N CYS A 330 30.39 -0.88 25.58
CA CYS A 330 31.69 -1.40 26.01
C CYS A 330 32.44 -0.47 26.96
N ASP A 331 32.07 0.82 27.06
CA ASP A 331 32.81 1.78 27.89
C ASP A 331 32.62 1.54 29.39
N SER A 332 31.59 0.78 29.76
CA SER A 332 31.28 0.36 31.13
C SER A 332 31.43 -1.16 31.36
N ASN A 333 31.75 -1.95 30.32
CA ASN A 333 31.93 -3.40 30.38
C ASN A 333 33.41 -3.79 30.23
N GLU A 334 33.79 -5.00 30.65
CA GLU A 334 35.15 -5.48 30.38
C GLU A 334 35.41 -5.53 28.87
N LEU A 335 36.55 -4.96 28.44
CA LEU A 335 36.98 -5.01 27.06
C LEU A 335 37.62 -6.37 26.79
N GLU A 336 37.06 -7.12 25.84
CA GLU A 336 37.72 -8.30 25.31
C GLU A 336 38.88 -7.88 24.40
N LEU A 337 40.00 -8.60 24.49
CA LEU A 337 41.17 -8.35 23.64
C LEU A 337 40.85 -8.75 22.19
N PRO A 338 41.41 -8.05 21.18
CA PRO A 338 41.26 -8.43 19.78
C PRO A 338 41.70 -9.87 19.58
N GLN A 339 40.81 -10.72 19.06
CA GLN A 339 41.15 -12.06 18.61
C GLN A 339 41.42 -12.04 17.12
N TYR A 340 42.54 -12.65 16.72
CA TYR A 340 42.84 -12.88 15.32
C TYR A 340 42.04 -14.06 14.81
N PHE A 341 41.27 -13.84 13.75
CA PHE A 341 40.53 -14.90 13.09
C PHE A 341 41.30 -15.35 11.86
N ASP A 342 41.55 -16.66 11.77
CA ASP A 342 41.94 -17.29 10.51
C ASP A 342 40.71 -18.00 9.95
N ILE A 343 40.09 -17.37 8.96
CA ILE A 343 38.88 -17.86 8.30
C ILE A 343 39.32 -18.42 6.96
N ASP A 344 38.88 -19.64 6.64
CA ASP A 344 39.10 -20.31 5.35
C ASP A 344 38.23 -19.72 4.21
N ARG A 345 38.09 -18.39 4.21
CA ARG A 345 37.46 -17.57 3.18
C ARG A 345 38.12 -16.20 3.15
N THR A 346 38.23 -15.61 1.97
CA THR A 346 38.59 -14.19 1.84
C THR A 346 37.48 -13.35 2.45
N TRP A 347 37.82 -12.57 3.46
CA TRP A 347 36.94 -11.59 4.08
C TRP A 347 37.61 -10.23 4.09
N GLY A 348 36.80 -9.18 4.10
CA GLY A 348 37.27 -7.81 4.13
C GLY A 348 36.39 -6.90 4.98
N LEU A 349 36.91 -5.70 5.21
CA LEU A 349 36.21 -4.65 5.97
C LEU A 349 35.86 -3.47 5.05
N PRO A 350 34.63 -2.94 5.17
CA PRO A 350 34.31 -1.64 4.62
C PRO A 350 35.04 -0.56 5.44
N VAL A 351 35.81 0.28 4.76
CA VAL A 351 36.65 1.32 5.36
C VAL A 351 36.55 2.64 4.58
N ARG A 352 36.98 3.72 5.21
CA ARG A 352 37.13 5.07 4.64
C ARG A 352 38.61 5.45 4.65
N PHE A 353 38.99 6.48 3.88
CA PHE A 353 40.37 6.96 3.84
C PHE A 353 40.91 7.44 5.20
N HIS A 354 40.03 7.89 6.10
CA HIS A 354 40.45 8.39 7.40
C HIS A 354 40.55 7.31 8.49
N ASP A 355 40.04 6.09 8.28
CA ASP A 355 39.98 5.04 9.31
C ASP A 355 40.61 3.69 8.93
N TYR A 356 41.00 3.48 7.67
CA TYR A 356 41.56 2.20 7.22
C TYR A 356 42.78 1.75 8.04
N ASP A 357 43.68 2.67 8.39
CA ASP A 357 44.90 2.38 9.15
C ASP A 357 44.59 1.94 10.59
N PHE A 358 43.54 2.51 11.19
CA PHE A 358 43.05 2.06 12.49
C PHE A 358 42.59 0.61 12.43
N TYR A 359 41.78 0.25 11.42
CA TYR A 359 41.31 -1.13 11.27
C TYR A 359 42.45 -2.10 10.96
N LEU A 360 43.40 -1.74 10.10
CA LEU A 360 44.56 -2.59 9.79
C LEU A 360 45.47 -2.85 11.01
N LYS A 361 45.55 -1.91 11.95
CA LYS A 361 46.32 -2.08 13.19
C LYS A 361 45.63 -2.98 14.22
N ASN A 362 44.30 -3.07 14.15
CA ASN A 362 43.48 -3.77 15.14
C ASN A 362 42.81 -5.05 14.60
N SER A 363 43.02 -5.38 13.32
CA SER A 363 42.43 -6.55 12.66
C SER A 363 43.31 -7.06 11.51
N ASN A 364 43.02 -8.24 10.97
CA ASN A 364 43.81 -8.91 9.93
C ASN A 364 43.00 -9.23 8.65
N PRO A 365 42.23 -8.30 8.06
CA PRO A 365 41.46 -8.58 6.84
C PRO A 365 42.40 -8.91 5.67
N LYS A 366 41.95 -9.75 4.75
CA LYS A 366 42.67 -10.02 3.48
C LYS A 366 42.30 -8.98 2.40
N LEU A 367 41.11 -8.38 2.52
CA LEU A 367 40.52 -7.41 1.59
C LEU A 367 40.08 -6.13 2.32
N LEU A 368 40.26 -4.96 1.70
CA LEU A 368 39.62 -3.71 2.14
C LEU A 368 38.64 -3.23 1.08
N GLU A 369 37.42 -2.86 1.49
CA GLU A 369 36.45 -2.21 0.62
C GLU A 369 36.39 -0.72 0.96
N PHE A 370 36.93 0.14 0.10
CA PHE A 370 36.91 1.58 0.32
C PHE A 370 35.55 2.16 -0.09
N HIS A 371 34.73 2.54 0.89
CA HIS A 371 33.47 3.24 0.66
C HIS A 371 33.77 4.71 0.43
N LEU A 372 33.71 5.17 -0.81
CA LEU A 372 34.01 6.57 -1.12
C LEU A 372 32.81 7.46 -0.83
N SER A 373 33.06 8.66 -0.35
CA SER A 373 32.13 9.79 -0.40
C SER A 373 32.46 10.63 -1.63
N TYR A 374 31.53 11.49 -2.05
CA TYR A 374 31.80 12.40 -3.16
C TYR A 374 33.00 13.31 -2.91
N LYS A 375 33.31 13.64 -1.65
CA LYS A 375 34.51 14.42 -1.25
C LYS A 375 35.80 13.62 -1.34
N ASP A 376 35.74 12.32 -1.06
CA ASP A 376 36.92 11.45 -1.16
C ASP A 376 37.44 11.39 -2.61
N LEU A 377 36.57 11.64 -3.60
CA LEU A 377 36.94 11.71 -5.03
C LEU A 377 37.81 12.92 -5.40
N GLU A 378 37.92 13.91 -4.52
CA GLU A 378 38.75 15.09 -4.70
C GLU A 378 40.12 14.97 -4.01
N MET A 379 40.31 13.92 -3.20
CA MET A 379 41.54 13.70 -2.46
C MET A 379 42.62 13.06 -3.33
N ASN A 380 43.89 13.28 -2.97
CA ASN A 380 45.04 12.65 -3.60
C ASN A 380 45.45 11.39 -2.82
N PRO A 381 45.30 10.16 -3.38
CA PRO A 381 45.68 8.93 -2.69
C PRO A 381 47.14 8.90 -2.23
N SER A 382 48.05 9.61 -2.90
CA SER A 382 49.47 9.67 -2.52
C SER A 382 49.73 10.42 -1.20
N GLU A 383 48.79 11.25 -0.76
CA GLU A 383 48.85 11.94 0.54
C GLU A 383 48.24 11.09 1.66
N ILE A 384 47.41 10.10 1.31
CA ILE A 384 46.69 9.23 2.24
C ILE A 384 47.49 7.95 2.54
N PHE A 385 48.11 7.37 1.50
CA PHE A 385 48.86 6.13 1.60
C PHE A 385 50.37 6.42 1.55
N ASN A 386 51.09 6.03 2.60
CA ASN A 386 52.52 6.30 2.74
C ASN A 386 53.41 5.05 2.53
N GLN A 387 52.81 3.89 2.29
CA GLN A 387 53.51 2.63 2.11
C GLN A 387 52.70 1.67 1.23
N LYS A 388 53.30 0.53 0.88
CA LYS A 388 52.62 -0.55 0.16
C LYS A 388 52.02 -1.56 1.14
N TYR A 389 50.77 -1.94 0.93
CA TYR A 389 50.02 -2.87 1.77
C TYR A 389 49.83 -4.20 1.05
N ASP A 390 50.15 -5.30 1.73
CA ASP A 390 49.88 -6.66 1.25
C ASP A 390 48.43 -7.07 1.55
N LYS A 391 47.50 -6.43 0.83
CA LYS A 391 46.04 -6.56 0.95
C LYS A 391 45.39 -6.41 -0.42
N GLU A 392 44.31 -7.15 -0.66
CA GLU A 392 43.42 -6.89 -1.80
C GLU A 392 42.56 -5.65 -1.53
N ILE A 393 42.05 -5.02 -2.59
CA ILE A 393 41.13 -3.88 -2.48
C ILE A 393 39.94 -3.97 -3.43
N THR A 394 38.82 -3.43 -2.97
CA THR A 394 37.62 -3.10 -3.74
C THR A 394 37.26 -1.64 -3.46
N VAL A 395 36.69 -0.95 -4.44
CA VAL A 395 36.19 0.42 -4.28
C VAL A 395 34.68 0.42 -4.41
N HIS A 396 33.99 1.00 -3.44
CA HIS A 396 32.55 1.24 -3.52
C HIS A 396 32.33 2.70 -3.90
N ALA A 397 31.69 2.91 -5.06
CA ALA A 397 31.36 4.24 -5.55
C ALA A 397 30.37 4.94 -4.60
N PRO A 398 30.41 6.27 -4.47
CA PRO A 398 29.36 6.99 -3.76
C PRO A 398 28.02 6.73 -4.45
N ASP A 399 26.95 6.45 -3.68
CA ASP A 399 25.60 6.39 -4.24
C ASP A 399 25.02 7.79 -4.49
N LEU A 400 25.45 8.76 -3.67
CA LEU A 400 24.96 10.15 -3.67
C LEU A 400 26.12 11.14 -3.87
N PHE A 401 25.94 12.06 -4.80
CA PHE A 401 26.87 13.13 -5.15
C PHE A 401 26.33 14.50 -4.74
N GLU A 402 27.07 15.56 -5.05
CA GLU A 402 26.62 16.93 -4.82
C GLU A 402 25.29 17.22 -5.54
N ASN A 403 24.51 18.16 -5.01
CA ASN A 403 23.20 18.54 -5.55
C ASN A 403 22.17 17.40 -5.62
N ASP A 404 22.29 16.40 -4.73
CA ASP A 404 21.36 15.25 -4.64
C ASP A 404 21.38 14.37 -5.91
N HIS A 405 22.50 14.38 -6.65
CA HIS A 405 22.67 13.58 -7.86
C HIS A 405 22.92 12.10 -7.49
N LEU A 406 22.10 11.21 -8.03
CA LEU A 406 22.26 9.76 -7.92
C LEU A 406 22.86 9.23 -9.23
N ILE A 407 23.66 8.17 -9.16
CA ILE A 407 24.15 7.54 -10.39
C ILE A 407 22.99 6.84 -11.10
N ASP A 408 22.68 7.30 -12.30
CA ASP A 408 21.78 6.61 -13.22
C ASP A 408 22.35 6.61 -14.63
N LEU A 409 23.10 5.54 -14.93
CA LEU A 409 23.69 5.33 -16.25
C LEU A 409 22.65 4.92 -17.30
N ALA A 410 21.45 4.52 -16.88
CA ALA A 410 20.34 4.14 -17.76
C ALA A 410 19.28 5.26 -17.90
N SER A 411 19.54 6.46 -17.37
CA SER A 411 18.60 7.58 -17.49
C SER A 411 18.35 7.93 -18.95
N LYS A 412 17.07 8.12 -19.32
CA LYS A 412 16.67 8.62 -20.64
C LYS A 412 17.07 10.09 -20.87
N ASP A 413 17.34 10.85 -19.80
CA ASP A 413 17.88 12.21 -19.89
C ASP A 413 19.39 12.16 -20.18
N GLU A 414 19.79 12.59 -21.38
CA GLU A 414 21.19 12.59 -21.83
C GLU A 414 22.11 13.42 -20.92
N ASN A 415 21.62 14.54 -20.37
CA ASN A 415 22.44 15.39 -19.50
C ASN A 415 22.68 14.70 -18.16
N TYR A 416 21.62 14.10 -17.58
CA TYR A 416 21.73 13.34 -16.34
C TYR A 416 22.68 12.16 -16.49
N ARG A 417 22.54 11.40 -17.59
CA ARG A 417 23.41 10.26 -17.91
C ARG A 417 24.86 10.69 -18.10
N ALA A 418 25.12 11.77 -18.85
CA ALA A 418 26.47 12.29 -19.05
C ALA A 418 27.12 12.74 -17.72
N GLU A 419 26.34 13.30 -16.79
CA GLU A 419 26.82 13.63 -15.45
C GLU A 419 27.18 12.38 -14.64
N SER A 420 26.32 11.36 -14.63
CA SER A 420 26.62 10.07 -13.98
C SER A 420 27.87 9.39 -14.56
N VAL A 421 28.09 9.45 -15.87
CA VAL A 421 29.33 8.95 -16.51
C VAL A 421 30.55 9.70 -15.99
N ARG A 422 30.53 11.04 -15.94
CA ARG A 422 31.65 11.84 -15.41
C ARG A 422 31.98 11.49 -13.96
N HIS A 423 30.97 11.24 -13.13
CA HIS A 423 31.17 10.82 -11.75
C HIS A 423 31.84 9.44 -11.66
N MET A 424 31.39 8.47 -12.48
CA MET A 424 32.03 7.15 -12.54
C MET A 424 33.45 7.20 -13.07
N GLU A 425 33.76 8.08 -14.03
CA GLU A 425 35.13 8.32 -14.50
C GLU A 425 36.05 8.81 -13.37
N LYS A 426 35.54 9.68 -12.47
CA LYS A 426 36.28 10.10 -11.27
C LYS A 426 36.56 8.93 -10.33
N VAL A 427 35.57 8.07 -10.09
CA VAL A 427 35.72 6.85 -9.26
C VAL A 427 36.79 5.93 -9.87
N ILE A 428 36.77 5.72 -11.19
CA ILE A 428 37.77 4.92 -11.91
C ILE A 428 39.16 5.55 -11.79
N SER A 429 39.25 6.87 -11.92
CA SER A 429 40.51 7.61 -11.81
C SER A 429 41.13 7.44 -10.42
N ILE A 430 40.36 7.68 -9.35
CA ILE A 430 40.79 7.45 -7.96
C ILE A 430 41.20 5.99 -7.76
N SER A 431 40.40 5.03 -8.23
CA SER A 431 40.70 3.60 -8.11
C SER A 431 42.07 3.26 -8.72
N LYS A 432 42.36 3.77 -9.92
CA LYS A 432 43.67 3.60 -10.59
C LYS A 432 44.82 4.20 -9.79
N GLN A 433 44.60 5.34 -9.14
CA GLN A 433 45.59 6.00 -8.29
C GLN A 433 45.85 5.27 -6.97
N ILE A 434 44.85 4.56 -6.41
CA ILE A 434 45.01 3.74 -5.20
C ILE A 434 45.79 2.45 -5.50
N LYS A 435 45.62 1.86 -6.69
CA LYS A 435 46.20 0.56 -7.07
C LYS A 435 47.67 0.35 -6.68
N PRO A 436 48.61 1.30 -6.92
CA PRO A 436 50.03 1.08 -6.67
C PRO A 436 50.37 0.82 -5.19
N PHE A 437 49.50 1.24 -4.28
CA PHE A 437 49.69 1.08 -2.83
C PHE A 437 49.24 -0.29 -2.32
N PHE A 438 48.58 -1.13 -3.13
CA PHE A 438 48.00 -2.40 -2.69
C PHE A 438 48.42 -3.57 -3.57
N ASN A 439 48.44 -4.77 -2.99
CA ASN A 439 48.78 -6.00 -3.70
C ASN A 439 47.54 -6.59 -4.40
N CYS A 440 47.13 -5.99 -5.52
CA CYS A 440 45.98 -6.45 -6.30
C CYS A 440 46.24 -6.45 -7.82
N ASP A 441 45.85 -7.54 -8.50
CA ASP A 441 45.96 -7.64 -9.96
C ASP A 441 44.95 -6.74 -10.67
N LYS A 442 43.71 -6.73 -10.16
CA LYS A 442 42.59 -5.93 -10.65
C LYS A 442 41.84 -5.33 -9.47
N ILE A 443 41.41 -4.07 -9.62
CA ILE A 443 40.50 -3.43 -8.68
C ILE A 443 39.08 -3.66 -9.16
N ARG A 444 38.22 -4.13 -8.26
CA ARG A 444 36.78 -4.23 -8.50
C ARG A 444 36.12 -2.93 -8.02
N ILE A 445 35.15 -2.44 -8.78
CA ILE A 445 34.31 -1.31 -8.38
C ILE A 445 32.90 -1.85 -8.15
N VAL A 446 32.35 -1.56 -6.97
CA VAL A 446 30.94 -1.78 -6.63
C VAL A 446 30.24 -0.43 -6.82
N ALA A 447 29.16 -0.40 -7.58
CA ALA A 447 28.41 0.82 -7.84
C ALA A 447 26.94 0.51 -8.09
N SER A 448 26.06 1.37 -7.61
CA SER A 448 24.66 1.45 -8.05
C SER A 448 24.62 2.16 -9.40
N ILE A 449 24.24 1.46 -10.47
CA ILE A 449 24.30 1.99 -11.85
C ILE A 449 22.98 2.61 -12.34
N GLY A 450 21.96 2.64 -11.49
CA GLY A 450 20.61 3.13 -11.83
C GLY A 450 19.74 2.11 -12.56
N GLY A 451 18.84 2.61 -13.40
CA GLY A 451 17.85 1.78 -14.12
C GLY A 451 16.69 1.29 -13.24
N THR A 452 16.34 2.03 -12.19
CA THR A 452 15.19 1.71 -11.33
C THR A 452 14.03 2.66 -11.59
N THR A 453 12.85 2.08 -11.70
CA THR A 453 11.57 2.80 -11.81
C THR A 453 11.01 3.06 -10.42
N ARG A 454 10.31 4.19 -10.26
CA ARG A 454 9.74 4.59 -8.97
C ARG A 454 8.43 3.87 -8.62
N THR A 455 7.69 3.40 -9.61
CA THR A 455 6.27 3.05 -9.45
C THR A 455 5.88 1.67 -9.96
N GLU A 456 6.59 1.12 -10.96
CA GLU A 456 6.20 -0.13 -11.63
C GLU A 456 7.41 -0.83 -12.24
N TRP A 457 7.33 -2.11 -12.55
CA TRP A 457 8.41 -2.79 -13.24
C TRP A 457 8.46 -2.36 -14.71
N MET A 458 9.66 -2.08 -15.24
CA MET A 458 9.85 -1.85 -16.67
C MET A 458 9.42 -3.08 -17.48
N SER A 459 8.80 -2.83 -18.63
CA SER A 459 8.56 -3.86 -19.63
C SER A 459 9.89 -4.39 -20.19
N ASP A 460 9.87 -5.57 -20.82
CA ASP A 460 11.10 -6.15 -21.38
C ASP A 460 11.67 -5.28 -22.52
N SER A 461 10.81 -4.61 -23.29
CA SER A 461 11.24 -3.66 -24.33
C SER A 461 11.95 -2.43 -23.75
N GLU A 462 11.46 -1.89 -22.63
CA GLU A 462 12.09 -0.73 -21.97
C GLU A 462 13.45 -1.10 -21.34
N LYS A 463 13.60 -2.35 -20.88
CA LYS A 463 14.89 -2.86 -20.40
C LYS A 463 15.91 -2.96 -21.54
N GLU A 464 15.50 -3.47 -22.69
CA GLU A 464 16.38 -3.58 -23.87
C GLU A 464 16.89 -2.20 -24.30
N GLU A 465 16.00 -1.19 -24.42
CA GLU A 465 16.42 0.19 -24.68
C GLU A 465 17.41 0.70 -23.63
N GLY A 466 17.15 0.42 -22.35
CA GLY A 466 18.03 0.85 -21.25
C GLY A 466 19.42 0.21 -21.27
N TYR A 467 19.57 -1.01 -21.82
CA TYR A 467 20.88 -1.66 -21.96
C TYR A 467 21.70 -1.16 -23.16
N GLU A 468 21.06 -0.53 -24.15
CA GLU A 468 21.75 0.05 -25.32
C GLU A 468 22.29 1.46 -25.08
N LEU A 469 21.74 2.19 -24.09
CA LEU A 469 22.22 3.50 -23.63
C LEU A 469 23.59 3.42 -22.94
#